data_AF-A0A7V8WLA4-F1
#
_entry.id   AF-A0A7V8WLA4-F1
#
_cell.length_a   1.000
_cell.length_b   1.000
_cell.length_c   1.000
_cell.angle_alpha   90.00
_cell.angle_beta   90.00
_cell.angle_gamma   90.00
#
_symmetry.space_group_name_H-M   'P 1'
#
loop_
_entity.id
_entity.type
_entity.pdbx_description
1 polymer ?
#
loop_
_entity_poly.entity_id
_entity_poly.type
_entity_poly.pdbx_seq_one_letter_code
_entity_poly.pdbx_strand_id
1 'polypeptide(L)'
;APIPVNEKGTKSYRCLGGWSFLINNFSTKKEQAWEFIQYMTSPEVREFFAIEESTLPPEKQYYEDKELIKKQPLLEVAGEAIASTKPRPVHRFYSDMSLKMAEEFNENLKGEEATEDAIVTLQYQLSRIASTETG
;
A
#
# COMPACT_ATOMS: atom_id res chain seq x y z
N ALA A 1 -15.66 -1.78 9.43
CA ALA A 1 -15.17 -1.96 10.82
C ALA A 1 -13.64 -2.05 10.84
N PRO A 2 -12.96 -1.61 11.91
CA PRO A 2 -11.52 -1.74 12.07
C PRO A 2 -11.07 -3.20 12.15
N ILE A 3 -9.82 -3.49 11.76
CA ILE A 3 -9.19 -4.80 11.99
C ILE A 3 -9.14 -5.02 13.51
N PRO A 4 -9.56 -6.20 14.02
CA PRO A 4 -9.54 -6.48 15.46
C PRO A 4 -8.12 -6.44 16.02
N VAL A 5 -8.02 -6.18 17.32
CA VAL A 5 -6.76 -6.18 18.07
C VAL A 5 -6.76 -7.34 19.07
N ASN A 6 -5.58 -7.87 19.37
CA ASN A 6 -5.41 -8.98 20.31
C ASN A 6 -5.57 -8.55 21.78
N GLU A 7 -5.31 -7.29 22.10
CA GLU A 7 -5.36 -6.73 23.46
C GLU A 7 -6.12 -5.42 23.50
N LYS A 8 -6.91 -5.20 24.57
CA LYS A 8 -7.68 -3.97 24.72
C LYS A 8 -6.73 -2.78 24.90
N GLY A 9 -6.87 -1.78 24.04
CA GLY A 9 -6.06 -0.56 24.08
C GLY A 9 -4.85 -0.56 23.13
N THR A 10 -4.58 -1.67 22.44
CA THR A 10 -3.57 -1.69 21.37
C THR A 10 -4.15 -1.14 20.06
N LYS A 11 -3.27 -0.69 19.17
CA LYS A 11 -3.65 -0.14 17.85
C LYS A 11 -3.38 -1.18 16.77
N SER A 12 -4.36 -1.37 15.89
CA SER A 12 -4.15 -2.07 14.62
C SER A 12 -3.68 -1.09 13.55
N TYR A 13 -2.85 -1.56 12.63
CA TYR A 13 -2.37 -0.81 11.48
C TYR A 13 -2.75 -1.51 10.19
N ARG A 14 -2.85 -0.73 9.12
CA ARG A 14 -3.12 -1.23 7.77
C ARG A 14 -1.94 -0.93 6.87
N CYS A 15 -1.68 -1.81 5.91
CA CYS A 15 -0.70 -1.50 4.87
C CYS A 15 -1.26 -0.42 3.94
N LEU A 16 -0.53 0.69 3.77
CA LEU A 16 -0.83 1.66 2.73
C LEU A 16 -0.52 1.03 1.37
N GLY A 17 -1.56 0.89 0.55
CA GLY A 17 -1.48 0.43 -0.83
C GLY A 17 -1.64 1.60 -1.81
N GLY A 18 -2.01 1.26 -3.04
CA GLY A 18 -2.27 2.22 -4.10
C GLY A 18 -1.48 1.92 -5.36
N TRP A 19 -1.90 2.58 -6.44
CA TRP A 19 -1.31 2.47 -7.76
C TRP A 19 -0.95 3.87 -8.26
N SER A 20 0.19 3.97 -8.94
CA SER A 20 0.67 5.22 -9.52
C SER A 20 0.94 5.01 -11.00
N PHE A 21 0.64 6.03 -11.81
CA PHE A 21 1.11 6.06 -13.18
C PHE A 21 2.60 6.39 -13.22
N LEU A 22 3.32 5.73 -14.12
CA LEU A 22 4.74 5.93 -14.37
C LEU A 22 4.96 6.05 -15.88
N ILE A 23 5.82 6.98 -16.30
CA ILE A 23 6.23 7.09 -17.70
C ILE A 23 7.52 6.31 -17.88
N ASN A 24 7.53 5.37 -18.83
CA ASN A 24 8.74 4.65 -19.18
C ASN A 24 9.80 5.63 -19.70
N ASN A 25 10.99 5.63 -19.08
CA ASN A 25 12.10 6.50 -19.44
C ASN A 25 12.54 6.36 -20.91
N PHE A 26 12.32 5.20 -21.53
CA PHE A 26 12.68 4.91 -22.92
C PHE A 26 11.55 5.21 -23.92
N SER A 27 10.37 5.65 -23.45
CA SER A 27 9.26 5.98 -24.35
C SER A 27 9.60 7.13 -25.30
N THR A 28 9.18 7.02 -26.56
CA THR A 28 9.25 8.09 -27.56
C THR A 28 7.97 8.95 -27.57
N LYS A 29 7.03 8.69 -26.66
CA LYS A 29 5.71 9.35 -26.54
C LYS A 29 5.49 9.91 -25.13
N LYS A 30 6.51 10.55 -24.54
CA LYS A 30 6.46 10.98 -23.14
C LYS A 30 5.43 12.09 -22.92
N GLU A 31 5.31 13.01 -23.86
CA GLU A 31 4.37 14.13 -23.82
C GLU A 31 2.92 13.61 -23.87
N GLN A 32 2.60 12.71 -24.80
CA GLN A 32 1.26 12.11 -24.88
C GLN A 32 0.94 11.23 -23.67
N ALA A 33 1.94 10.51 -23.14
CA ALA A 33 1.77 9.76 -21.90
C ALA A 33 1.48 10.68 -20.72
N TRP A 34 2.13 11.86 -20.66
CA TRP A 34 1.86 12.86 -19.64
C TRP A 34 0.46 13.44 -19.77
N GLU A 35 0.03 13.83 -20.97
CA GLU A 35 -1.34 14.31 -21.23
C GLU A 35 -2.38 13.26 -20.81
N PHE A 36 -2.14 11.98 -21.11
CA PHE A 36 -3.01 10.90 -20.67
C PHE A 36 -3.09 10.77 -19.14
N ILE A 37 -1.95 10.87 -18.44
CA ILE A 37 -1.92 10.84 -16.97
C ILE A 37 -2.70 12.03 -16.40
N GLN A 38 -2.55 13.22 -16.98
CA GLN A 38 -3.32 14.39 -16.56
C GLN A 38 -4.82 14.18 -16.74
N TYR A 39 -5.25 13.59 -17.86
CA TYR A 39 -6.65 13.24 -18.09
C TYR A 39 -7.15 12.22 -17.06
N MET A 40 -6.44 11.10 -16.88
CA MET A 40 -6.81 10.02 -15.94
C MET A 40 -6.83 10.47 -14.48
N THR A 41 -6.10 11.53 -14.13
CA THR A 41 -6.04 12.10 -12.78
C THR A 41 -6.85 13.37 -12.62
N SER A 42 -7.62 13.77 -13.65
CA SER A 42 -8.54 14.90 -13.56
C SER A 42 -9.64 14.66 -12.53
N PRO A 43 -10.23 15.72 -11.93
CA PRO A 43 -11.29 15.58 -10.94
C PRO A 43 -12.50 14.78 -11.44
N GLU A 44 -12.91 15.02 -12.68
CA GLU A 44 -14.05 14.33 -13.31
C GLU A 44 -13.81 12.82 -13.43
N VAL A 45 -12.65 12.41 -13.94
CA VAL A 45 -12.30 11.00 -14.08
C VAL A 45 -12.14 10.34 -12.71
N ARG A 46 -11.56 11.04 -11.73
CA ARG A 46 -11.44 10.51 -10.36
C ARG A 46 -12.79 10.33 -9.67
N GLU A 47 -13.72 11.28 -9.81
CA GLU A 47 -15.07 11.13 -9.29
C GLU A 47 -15.77 9.95 -9.95
N PHE A 48 -15.66 9.81 -11.28
CA PHE A 48 -16.19 8.67 -12.02
C PHE A 48 -15.67 7.33 -11.46
N PHE A 49 -14.35 7.17 -11.33
CA PHE A 49 -13.76 5.94 -10.80
C PHE A 49 -14.06 5.71 -9.31
N ALA A 50 -14.28 6.76 -8.52
CA ALA A 50 -14.68 6.62 -7.13
C ALA A 50 -16.11 6.07 -7.01
N ILE A 51 -17.02 6.55 -7.86
CA ILE A 51 -18.43 6.14 -7.84
C ILE A 51 -18.59 4.77 -8.50
N GLU A 52 -18.17 4.64 -9.75
CA GLU A 52 -18.49 3.48 -10.59
C GLU A 52 -17.61 2.27 -10.28
N GLU A 53 -16.34 2.49 -9.97
CA GLU A 53 -15.35 1.43 -9.76
C GLU A 53 -14.93 1.29 -8.29
N SER A 54 -15.54 2.07 -7.39
CA SER A 54 -15.23 2.08 -5.95
C SER A 54 -13.74 2.25 -5.64
N THR A 55 -13.00 2.91 -6.55
CA THR A 55 -11.59 3.21 -6.33
C THR A 55 -11.46 4.27 -5.25
N LEU A 56 -10.36 4.23 -4.50
CA LEU A 56 -10.12 5.15 -3.39
C LEU A 56 -9.20 6.28 -3.87
N PRO A 57 -9.70 7.52 -4.02
CA PRO A 57 -8.88 8.64 -4.47
C PRO A 57 -7.78 8.97 -3.44
N PRO A 58 -6.57 9.36 -3.85
CA PRO A 58 -5.51 9.67 -2.88
C PRO A 58 -5.73 11.00 -2.15
N GLU A 59 -6.51 11.94 -2.71
CA GLU A 59 -6.73 13.26 -2.11
C GLU A 59 -7.77 13.24 -0.98
N LYS A 60 -7.43 13.90 0.13
CA LYS A 60 -8.28 14.00 1.33
C LYS A 60 -9.68 14.55 1.04
N GLN A 61 -9.80 15.50 0.11
CA GLN A 61 -11.06 16.20 -0.19
C GLN A 61 -12.20 15.25 -0.59
N TYR A 62 -11.90 14.13 -1.26
CA TYR A 62 -12.91 13.16 -1.70
C TYR A 62 -13.52 12.37 -0.54
N TYR A 63 -12.83 12.30 0.60
CA TYR A 63 -13.31 11.64 1.83
C TYR A 63 -14.10 12.61 2.74
N GLU A 64 -14.17 13.89 2.38
CA GLU A 64 -14.89 14.93 3.12
C GLU A 64 -16.11 15.46 2.33
N ASP A 65 -16.22 15.10 1.05
CA ASP A 65 -17.33 15.47 0.18
C ASP A 65 -18.59 14.65 0.50
N LYS A 66 -19.57 15.31 1.11
CA LYS A 66 -20.83 14.68 1.52
C LYS A 66 -21.68 14.19 0.34
N GLU A 67 -21.64 14.85 -0.80
CA GLU A 67 -22.40 14.41 -1.97
C GLU A 67 -21.75 13.18 -2.59
N LEU A 68 -20.42 13.14 -2.64
CA LEU A 68 -19.70 11.97 -3.10
C LEU A 68 -19.88 10.78 -2.15
N ILE A 69 -19.81 10.99 -0.84
CA ILE A 69 -20.05 9.94 0.17
C ILE A 69 -21.48 9.38 0.06
N LYS A 70 -22.49 10.21 -0.23
CA LYS A 70 -23.86 9.72 -0.47
C LYS A 70 -23.93 8.78 -1.68
N LYS A 71 -23.18 9.08 -2.75
CA LYS A 71 -23.11 8.23 -3.95
C LYS A 71 -22.27 6.97 -3.71
N GLN A 72 -21.20 7.09 -2.92
CA GLN A 72 -20.28 6.00 -2.58
C GLN A 72 -19.98 5.98 -1.06
N PRO A 73 -20.81 5.30 -0.26
CA PRO A 73 -20.63 5.24 1.20
C PRO A 73 -19.33 4.57 1.66
N LEU A 74 -18.67 3.79 0.79
CA LEU A 74 -17.35 3.21 1.08
C LEU A 74 -16.32 4.28 1.43
N LEU A 75 -16.43 5.50 0.89
CA LEU A 75 -15.47 6.57 1.14
C LEU A 75 -15.40 6.97 2.61
N GLU A 76 -16.53 6.96 3.34
CA GLU A 76 -16.52 7.26 4.77
C GLU A 76 -15.69 6.22 5.56
N VAL A 77 -15.95 4.93 5.31
CA VAL A 77 -15.22 3.82 5.94
C VAL A 77 -13.75 3.80 5.52
N ALA A 78 -13.46 4.10 4.26
CA ALA A 78 -12.11 4.15 3.72
C ALA A 78 -11.31 5.31 4.32
N GLY A 79 -11.91 6.49 4.51
CA GLY A 79 -11.28 7.64 5.15
C GLY A 79 -10.79 7.32 6.57
N GLU A 80 -11.62 6.66 7.37
CA GLU A 80 -11.23 6.16 8.70
C GLU A 80 -10.09 5.14 8.62
N ALA A 81 -10.16 4.21 7.65
CA ALA A 81 -9.16 3.17 7.49
C ALA A 81 -7.79 3.70 7.04
N ILE A 82 -7.77 4.71 6.16
CA ILE A 82 -6.55 5.34 5.63
C ILE A 82 -5.78 6.05 6.75
N ALA A 83 -6.47 6.66 7.72
CA ALA A 83 -5.85 7.34 8.85
C ALA A 83 -4.95 6.42 9.70
N SER A 84 -5.19 5.09 9.70
CA SER A 84 -4.39 4.09 10.41
C SER A 84 -3.37 3.37 9.52
N THR A 85 -3.17 3.80 8.27
CA THR A 85 -2.25 3.12 7.34
C THR A 85 -0.78 3.45 7.62
N LYS A 86 0.10 2.51 7.28
CA LYS A 86 1.55 2.65 7.28
C LYS A 86 2.09 2.15 5.95
N PRO A 87 3.07 2.84 5.34
CA PRO A 87 3.71 2.32 4.15
C PRO A 87 4.48 1.04 4.47
N ARG A 88 4.62 0.19 3.46
CA ARG A 88 5.64 -0.85 3.46
C ARG A 88 7.03 -0.21 3.59
N PRO A 89 8.05 -0.95 4.06
CA PRO A 89 9.43 -0.45 4.13
C PRO A 89 9.84 0.26 2.83
N VAL A 90 10.18 1.55 2.93
CA VAL A 90 10.62 2.35 1.79
C VAL A 90 12.10 2.08 1.56
N HIS A 91 12.38 1.04 0.77
CA HIS A 91 13.74 0.59 0.48
C HIS A 91 13.87 0.19 -0.98
N ARG A 92 15.03 0.46 -1.61
CA ARG A 92 15.26 0.13 -3.02
C ARG A 92 15.19 -1.38 -3.29
N PHE A 93 15.59 -2.19 -2.32
CA PHE A 93 15.51 -3.66 -2.36
C PHE A 93 14.27 -4.20 -1.64
N TYR A 94 13.21 -3.38 -1.52
CA TYR A 94 11.98 -3.81 -0.85
C TYR A 94 11.40 -5.09 -1.47
N SER A 95 11.53 -5.27 -2.79
CA SER A 95 11.09 -6.50 -3.46
C SER A 95 11.78 -7.74 -2.91
N ASP A 96 13.11 -7.70 -2.74
CA ASP A 96 13.88 -8.83 -2.18
C ASP A 96 13.55 -9.05 -0.70
N MET A 97 13.44 -7.96 0.06
CA MET A 97 13.02 -8.01 1.46
C MET A 97 11.62 -8.63 1.60
N SER A 98 10.68 -8.27 0.73
CA SER A 98 9.31 -8.77 0.75
C SER A 98 9.22 -10.26 0.45
N LEU A 99 10.07 -10.77 -0.45
CA LEU A 99 10.15 -12.20 -0.72
C LEU A 99 10.61 -12.97 0.51
N LYS A 100 11.67 -12.49 1.19
CA LYS A 100 12.14 -13.10 2.43
C LYS A 100 11.14 -13.05 3.57
N MET A 101 10.47 -11.91 3.75
CA MET A 101 9.37 -11.82 4.72
C MET A 101 8.24 -12.83 4.42
N ALA A 102 7.90 -13.03 3.14
CA ALA A 102 6.86 -13.98 2.77
C ALA A 102 7.28 -15.44 3.00
N GLU A 103 8.52 -15.81 2.64
CA GLU A 103 9.06 -17.16 2.84
C GLU A 103 9.03 -17.55 4.32
N GLU A 104 9.68 -16.77 5.19
CA GLU A 104 9.79 -17.04 6.63
C GLU A 104 8.41 -17.08 7.31
N PHE A 105 7.49 -16.19 6.92
CA PHE A 105 6.14 -16.19 7.47
C PHE A 105 5.36 -17.46 7.07
N ASN A 106 5.53 -17.96 5.85
CA ASN A 106 4.87 -19.18 5.41
C ASN A 106 5.45 -20.43 6.11
N GLU A 107 6.76 -20.50 6.32
CA GLU A 107 7.40 -21.62 7.02
C GLU A 107 6.99 -21.66 8.50
N ASN A 108 6.98 -20.51 9.17
CA ASN A 108 6.49 -20.42 10.55
C ASN A 108 5.00 -20.80 10.67
N LEU A 109 4.14 -20.35 9.75
CA LEU A 109 2.72 -20.70 9.76
C LEU A 109 2.44 -22.20 9.56
N LYS A 110 3.33 -22.94 8.89
CA LYS A 110 3.22 -24.39 8.76
C LYS A 110 3.66 -25.13 10.03
N GLY A 111 4.29 -24.44 10.98
CA GLY A 111 4.91 -25.04 12.15
C GLY A 111 6.22 -25.77 11.85
N GLU A 112 6.87 -25.44 10.73
CA GLU A 112 8.16 -26.02 10.33
C GLU A 112 9.35 -25.40 11.11
N GLU A 113 9.15 -24.24 11.73
CA GLU A 113 10.14 -23.50 12.52
C GLU A 113 9.49 -22.81 13.74
N ALA A 114 10.23 -22.69 14.85
CA ALA A 114 9.81 -21.89 16.00
C ALA A 114 9.81 -20.40 15.65
N THR A 115 8.85 -19.63 16.20
CA THR A 115 8.69 -18.21 15.87
C THR A 115 9.90 -17.37 16.25
N GLU A 116 10.56 -17.69 17.35
CA GLU A 116 11.78 -17.01 17.78
C GLU A 116 12.93 -17.20 16.77
N ASP A 117 13.10 -18.41 16.26
CA ASP A 117 14.12 -18.75 15.27
C ASP A 117 13.84 -18.04 13.94
N ALA A 118 12.58 -18.06 13.47
CA ALA A 118 12.15 -17.36 12.27
C ALA A 118 12.43 -15.86 12.33
N ILE A 119 12.22 -15.22 13.50
CA ILE A 119 12.51 -13.79 13.68
C ILE A 119 14.02 -13.52 13.59
N VAL A 120 14.86 -14.37 14.21
CA VAL A 120 16.32 -14.23 14.14
C VAL A 120 16.82 -14.41 12.71
N THR A 121 16.33 -15.44 12.02
CA THR A 121 16.65 -15.73 10.62
C THR A 121 16.26 -14.57 9.72
N LEU A 122 15.01 -14.11 9.80
CA LEU A 122 14.52 -12.99 9.00
C LEU A 122 15.30 -11.70 9.28
N GLN A 123 15.58 -11.38 10.54
CA GLN A 123 16.38 -10.20 10.90
C GLN A 123 17.78 -10.25 10.25
N TYR A 124 18.44 -11.40 10.28
CA TYR A 124 19.73 -11.58 9.63
C TYR A 124 19.65 -11.39 8.11
N GLN A 125 18.66 -12.01 7.46
CA GLN A 125 18.46 -11.89 6.01
C GLN A 125 18.17 -10.45 5.58
N LEU A 126 17.27 -9.75 6.27
CA LEU A 126 16.91 -8.37 5.97
C LEU A 126 18.11 -7.42 6.18
N SER A 127 18.88 -7.61 7.25
CA SER A 127 20.13 -6.85 7.48
C SER A 127 21.13 -7.02 6.34
N ARG A 128 21.26 -8.24 5.78
CA ARG A 128 22.14 -8.49 4.64
C ARG A 128 21.68 -7.83 3.36
N ILE A 129 20.37 -7.86 3.08
CA ILE A 129 19.81 -7.16 1.92
C ILE A 129 20.01 -5.65 2.07
N ALA A 130 19.79 -5.10 3.26
CA ALA A 130 20.03 -3.69 3.56
C ALA A 130 21.52 -3.31 3.41
N SER A 131 22.45 -4.16 3.85
CA SER A 131 23.90 -3.91 3.74
C SER A 131 24.46 -4.08 2.32
N THR A 132 23.66 -4.52 1.35
CA THR A 132 24.10 -4.63 -0.06
C THR A 132 24.42 -3.25 -0.67
N GLU A 133 24.13 -2.15 0.04
CA GLU A 133 24.52 -0.79 -0.31
C GLU A 133 26.02 -0.46 -0.20
N THR A 134 26.84 -1.30 0.44
CA THR A 134 28.28 -1.00 0.69
C THR A 134 29.26 -1.64 -0.30
N GLY A 135 28.79 -2.16 -1.44
CA GLY A 135 29.61 -2.85 -2.45
C GLY A 135 29.75 -2.09 -3.77
#